data_AF-A0A950XP43-F1
#
_entry.id   AF-A0A950XP43-F1
#
_cell.length_a   1.000
_cell.length_b   1.000
_cell.length_c   1.000
_cell.angle_alpha   90.00
_cell.angle_beta   90.00
_cell.angle_gamma   90.00
#
_symmetry.space_group_name_H-M   'P 1'
#
loop_
_entity.id
_entity.type
_entity.pdbx_description
1 polymer ?
#
loop_
_entity_poly.entity_id
_entity_poly.type
_entity_poly.pdbx_seq_one_letter_code
_entity_poly.pdbx_strand_id
1 'polypeptide(L)'
;MHVATERARALSYFAALTIAADDPRRRLAAAMAKASAGECQAVVFRHGLQLFGAMGFTWENDLQFALKRAKAGELMLGGAAEHRALIAEEYRAADF
;
A
#
# COMPACT_ATOMS: atom_id res chain seq x y z
N MET A 1 11.33 -3.82 -7.25
CA MET A 1 9.91 -3.37 -7.17
C MET A 1 8.92 -4.53 -7.12
N HIS A 2 9.09 -5.57 -7.95
CA HIS A 2 8.15 -6.70 -8.05
C HIS A 2 7.74 -7.35 -6.71
N VAL A 3 8.69 -7.68 -5.84
CA VAL A 3 8.40 -8.30 -4.51
C VAL A 3 7.45 -7.43 -3.67
N ALA A 4 7.61 -6.10 -3.67
CA ALA A 4 6.74 -5.21 -2.93
C ALA A 4 5.30 -5.22 -3.50
N THR A 5 5.18 -5.31 -4.83
CA THR A 5 3.89 -5.43 -5.52
C THR A 5 3.20 -6.75 -5.19
N GLU A 6 3.91 -7.88 -5.24
CA GLU A 6 3.34 -9.18 -4.91
C GLU A 6 2.93 -9.25 -3.43
N ARG A 7 3.73 -8.67 -2.52
CA ARG A 7 3.37 -8.56 -1.09
C ARG A 7 2.09 -7.74 -0.89
N ALA A 8 1.97 -6.59 -1.54
CA ALA A 8 0.78 -5.75 -1.44
C ALA A 8 -0.46 -6.46 -2.02
N ARG A 9 -0.29 -7.15 -3.16
CA ARG A 9 -1.35 -7.95 -3.79
C ARG A 9 -1.82 -9.09 -2.88
N ALA A 10 -0.90 -9.88 -2.34
CA ALA A 10 -1.22 -11.00 -1.47
C ALA A 10 -2.00 -10.55 -0.21
N LEU A 11 -1.55 -9.48 0.45
CA LEU A 11 -2.25 -8.93 1.62
C LEU A 11 -3.61 -8.34 1.25
N SER A 12 -3.76 -7.73 0.07
CA SER A 12 -5.07 -7.24 -0.41
C SER A 12 -6.06 -8.39 -0.62
N TYR A 13 -5.62 -9.50 -1.20
CA TYR A 13 -6.45 -10.70 -1.34
C TYR A 13 -6.80 -11.31 0.02
N PHE A 14 -5.84 -11.37 0.95
CA PHE A 14 -6.11 -11.85 2.30
C PHE A 14 -7.16 -10.98 3.04
N ALA A 15 -7.06 -9.66 2.91
CA ALA A 15 -8.07 -8.75 3.44
C ALA A 15 -9.45 -8.99 2.80
N ALA A 16 -9.52 -9.16 1.47
CA ALA A 16 -10.77 -9.46 0.79
C ALA A 16 -11.39 -10.79 1.26
N LEU A 17 -10.58 -11.84 1.41
CA LEU A 17 -11.02 -13.15 1.88
C LEU A 17 -11.56 -13.09 3.32
N THR A 18 -10.86 -12.41 4.22
CA THR A 18 -11.30 -12.26 5.62
C THR A 18 -12.59 -11.45 5.74
N ILE A 19 -12.78 -10.42 4.89
CA ILE A 19 -14.05 -9.69 4.81
C ILE A 19 -15.17 -10.60 4.29
N ALA A 20 -14.94 -11.35 3.22
CA ALA A 20 -15.94 -12.24 2.62
C ALA A 20 -16.40 -13.36 3.57
N ALA A 21 -15.50 -13.83 4.45
CA ALA A 21 -15.79 -14.87 5.44
C ALA A 21 -16.31 -14.34 6.78
N ASP A 22 -16.51 -13.02 6.93
CA ASP A 22 -16.79 -12.34 8.21
C ASP A 22 -15.79 -12.72 9.32
N ASP A 23 -14.53 -12.96 8.96
CA ASP A 23 -13.47 -13.38 9.87
C ASP A 23 -13.19 -12.25 10.89
N PRO A 24 -13.01 -12.55 12.19
CA PRO A 24 -12.70 -11.54 13.20
C PRO A 24 -11.40 -10.75 12.89
N ARG A 25 -10.47 -11.33 12.13
CA ARG A 25 -9.20 -10.70 11.73
C ARG A 25 -9.34 -9.70 10.58
N ARG A 26 -10.53 -9.53 9.99
CA ARG A 26 -10.75 -8.67 8.81
C ARG A 26 -10.23 -7.25 8.97
N ARG A 27 -10.32 -6.69 10.18
CA ARG A 27 -9.82 -5.35 10.50
C ARG A 27 -8.29 -5.28 10.45
N LEU A 28 -7.61 -6.22 11.13
CA LEU A 28 -6.15 -6.34 11.09
C LEU A 28 -5.65 -6.59 9.66
N ALA A 29 -6.30 -7.50 8.93
CA ALA A 29 -5.95 -7.83 7.55
C ALA A 29 -6.07 -6.61 6.61
N ALA A 30 -7.13 -5.80 6.75
CA ALA A 30 -7.31 -4.58 5.98
C ALA A 30 -6.22 -3.54 6.29
N ALA A 31 -5.84 -3.37 7.56
CA ALA A 31 -4.75 -2.48 7.95
C ALA A 31 -3.41 -2.93 7.36
N MET A 32 -3.10 -4.24 7.41
CA MET A 32 -1.91 -4.82 6.79
C MET A 32 -1.87 -4.61 5.28
N ALA A 33 -3.00 -4.81 4.60
CA ALA A 33 -3.12 -4.55 3.18
C ALA A 33 -2.86 -3.08 2.84
N LYS A 34 -3.47 -2.14 3.57
CA LYS A 34 -3.29 -0.70 3.32
C LYS A 34 -1.87 -0.23 3.60
N ALA A 35 -1.24 -0.69 4.68
CA ALA A 35 0.15 -0.40 4.97
C ALA A 35 1.08 -0.89 3.85
N SER A 36 0.94 -2.15 3.44
CA SER A 36 1.77 -2.74 2.38
C SER A 36 1.56 -2.07 1.02
N ALA A 37 0.32 -1.73 0.67
CA ALA A 37 0.01 -1.01 -0.56
C ALA A 37 0.65 0.39 -0.59
N GLY A 38 0.57 1.14 0.51
CA GLY A 38 1.20 2.46 0.63
C GLY A 38 2.73 2.39 0.52
N GLU A 39 3.37 1.43 1.19
CA GLU A 39 4.82 1.20 1.09
C GLU A 39 5.24 0.80 -0.33
N CYS A 40 4.50 -0.14 -0.95
CA CYS A 40 4.75 -0.57 -2.33
C CYS A 40 4.66 0.62 -3.29
N GLN A 41 3.63 1.45 -3.16
CA GLN A 41 3.43 2.63 -3.97
C GLN A 41 4.61 3.60 -3.84
N ALA A 42 5.09 3.88 -2.62
CA ALA A 42 6.23 4.77 -2.40
C ALA A 42 7.52 4.25 -3.08
N VAL A 43 7.74 2.94 -3.04
CA VAL A 43 8.88 2.28 -3.72
C VAL A 43 8.73 2.41 -5.25
N VAL A 44 7.57 2.02 -5.81
CA VAL A 44 7.33 2.05 -7.26
C VAL A 44 7.40 3.47 -7.82
N PHE A 45 6.78 4.43 -7.12
CA PHE A 45 6.82 5.86 -7.45
C PHE A 45 8.27 6.37 -7.55
N ARG A 46 9.06 6.15 -6.50
CA ARG A 46 10.42 6.70 -6.38
C ARG A 46 11.33 6.15 -7.48
N HIS A 47 11.29 4.84 -7.69
CA HIS A 47 12.10 4.21 -8.71
C HIS A 47 11.59 4.51 -10.13
N GLY A 48 10.28 4.57 -10.35
CA GLY A 48 9.70 4.96 -11.63
C GLY A 48 10.16 6.36 -12.03
N LEU A 49 10.04 7.34 -11.14
CA LEU A 49 10.52 8.69 -11.40
C LEU A 49 12.02 8.71 -11.74
N GLN A 50 12.85 8.00 -10.96
CA GLN A 50 14.29 7.96 -11.18
C GLN A 50 14.67 7.30 -12.53
N LEU A 51 13.97 6.24 -12.94
CA LEU A 51 14.25 5.50 -14.17
C LEU A 51 13.92 6.30 -15.43
N PHE A 52 12.79 7.03 -15.42
CA PHE A 52 12.36 7.82 -16.57
C PHE A 52 12.94 9.23 -16.58
N GLY A 53 13.42 9.74 -15.44
CA GLY A 53 13.93 11.10 -15.33
C GLY A 53 12.88 12.14 -15.74
N ALA A 54 13.32 13.19 -16.44
CA ALA A 54 12.43 14.25 -16.90
C ALA A 54 11.35 13.75 -17.88
N MET A 55 11.63 12.71 -18.68
CA MET A 55 10.64 12.11 -19.60
C MET A 55 9.42 11.56 -18.86
N GLY A 56 9.56 11.18 -17.59
CA GLY A 56 8.44 10.72 -16.76
C GLY A 56 7.45 11.81 -16.35
N PHE A 57 7.72 13.07 -16.72
CA PHE A 57 6.91 14.25 -16.43
C PHE A 57 6.40 14.98 -17.68
N THR A 58 6.73 14.49 -18.88
CA THR A 58 6.29 15.08 -20.13
C THR A 58 4.96 14.47 -20.60
N TRP A 59 4.41 14.93 -21.73
CA TRP A 59 3.13 14.42 -22.27
C TRP A 59 3.31 13.17 -23.13
N GLU A 60 4.54 12.80 -23.45
CA GLU A 60 4.92 11.66 -24.28
C GLU A 60 5.04 10.35 -23.49
N ASN A 61 4.95 10.41 -22.16
CA ASN A 61 4.89 9.27 -21.26
C ASN A 61 3.65 9.41 -20.36
N ASP A 62 3.09 8.32 -19.83
CA ASP A 62 1.92 8.38 -18.92
C ASP A 62 2.27 8.27 -17.44
N LEU A 63 3.56 8.10 -17.10
CA LEU A 63 4.03 7.87 -15.74
C LEU A 63 3.58 8.98 -14.78
N GLN A 64 3.55 10.24 -15.21
CA GLN A 64 3.10 11.37 -14.40
C GLN A 64 1.69 11.19 -13.84
N PHE A 65 0.80 10.46 -14.52
CA PHE A 65 -0.54 10.19 -13.99
C PHE A 65 -0.48 9.22 -12.81
N ALA A 66 0.33 8.16 -12.92
CA ALA A 66 0.55 7.23 -11.83
C ALA A 66 1.27 7.90 -10.65
N LEU A 67 2.24 8.79 -10.93
CA LEU A 67 2.96 9.55 -9.91
C LEU A 67 2.03 10.47 -9.11
N LYS A 68 1.17 11.24 -9.80
CA LYS A 68 0.19 12.13 -9.15
C LYS A 68 -0.84 11.34 -8.33
N ARG A 69 -1.36 10.23 -8.87
CA ARG A 69 -2.28 9.35 -8.15
C ARG A 69 -1.64 8.75 -6.91
N ALA A 70 -0.39 8.30 -7.02
CA ALA A 70 0.34 7.80 -5.87
C ALA A 70 0.46 8.87 -4.79
N LYS A 71 0.87 10.09 -5.14
CA LYS A 71 0.98 11.16 -4.15
C LYS A 71 -0.35 11.49 -3.48
N ALA A 72 -1.44 11.55 -4.24
CA ALA A 72 -2.79 11.76 -3.69
C ALA A 72 -3.25 10.61 -2.79
N GLY A 73 -2.96 9.37 -3.19
CA GLY A 73 -3.35 8.15 -2.47
C GLY A 73 -2.55 7.87 -1.20
N GLU A 74 -1.42 8.57 -0.97
CA GLU A 74 -0.52 8.34 0.17
C GLU A 74 -1.23 8.44 1.53
N LEU A 75 -2.12 9.42 1.67
CA LEU A 75 -2.87 9.68 2.91
C LEU A 75 -4.35 9.25 2.82
N MET A 76 -4.81 8.85 1.63
CA MET A 76 -6.19 8.42 1.44
C MET A 76 -6.44 7.14 2.26
N LEU A 77 -7.51 7.12 3.07
CA LEU A 77 -7.83 6.04 4.00
C LEU A 77 -6.74 5.74 5.05
N GLY A 78 -5.94 6.75 5.42
CA GLY A 78 -4.87 6.64 6.40
C GLY A 78 -3.52 6.21 5.81
N GLY A 79 -2.44 6.74 6.39
CA GLY A 79 -1.07 6.55 5.92
C GLY A 79 -0.49 5.18 6.28
N ALA A 80 0.54 4.72 5.56
CA ALA A 80 1.18 3.44 5.86
C ALA A 80 1.76 3.36 7.28
N ALA A 81 2.25 4.49 7.82
CA ALA A 81 2.73 4.57 9.20
C ALA A 81 1.60 4.40 10.23
N GLU A 82 0.45 5.03 10.00
CA GLU A 82 -0.73 4.92 10.87
C GLU A 82 -1.25 3.48 10.93
N HIS A 83 -1.36 2.83 9.77
CA HIS A 83 -1.78 1.42 9.71
C HIS A 83 -0.76 0.48 10.37
N ARG A 84 0.54 0.74 10.26
CA ARG A 84 1.56 -0.03 11.01
C ARG A 84 1.47 0.18 12.52
N ALA A 85 1.15 1.38 12.98
CA ALA A 85 0.93 1.64 14.40
C ALA A 85 -0.28 0.85 14.92
N LEU A 86 -1.39 0.88 14.18
CA LEU A 86 -2.60 0.10 14.51
C LEU A 86 -2.30 -1.41 14.56
N ILE A 87 -1.56 -1.94 13.59
CA ILE A 87 -1.13 -3.34 13.60
C ILE A 87 -0.32 -3.64 14.87
N ALA A 88 0.64 -2.80 15.21
CA ALA A 88 1.47 -2.99 16.40
C ALA A 88 0.65 -2.93 17.70
N GLU A 89 -0.35 -2.05 17.78
CA GLU A 89 -1.29 -1.97 18.90
C GLU A 89 -2.16 -3.22 19.02
N GLU A 90 -2.76 -3.70 17.93
CA GLU A 90 -3.58 -4.91 17.95
C GLU A 90 -2.78 -6.16 18.29
N TYR A 91 -1.54 -6.27 17.80
CA TYR A 91 -0.66 -7.39 18.17
C TYR A 91 -0.30 -7.39 19.65
N ARG A 92 -0.14 -6.22 20.28
CA ARG A 92 0.09 -6.10 21.74
C ARG A 92 -1.19 -6.34 22.54
N ALA A 93 -2.35 -5.94 22.03
CA ALA A 93 -3.62 -6.18 22.70
C ALA A 93 -4.04 -7.67 22.67
N ALA A 94 -3.56 -8.42 21.68
CA ALA A 94 -3.79 -9.85 21.52
C ALA A 94 -2.79 -10.73 22.30
N ASP A 95 -2.07 -10.16 23.29
CA ASP A 95 -1.03 -10.82 24.10
C ASP A 95 -1.32 -12.32 24.38
N PHE A 96 -0.43 -13.16 23.83
CA PHE A 96 -0.09 -14.49 24.33
C PHE A 96 0.81 -14.37 25.56
#